data_AF-A0AAU9XTC4-F1
#
_entry.id   AF-A0AAU9XTC4-F1
#
_cell.length_a   1.000
_cell.length_b   1.000
_cell.length_c   1.000
_cell.angle_alpha   90.00
_cell.angle_beta   90.00
_cell.angle_gamma   90.00
#
_symmetry.space_group_name_H-M   'P 1'
#
loop_
_entity.id
_entity.type
_entity.pdbx_description
1 polymer ?
#
loop_
_entity_poly.entity_id
_entity_poly.type
_entity_poly.pdbx_seq_one_letter_code
_entity_poly.pdbx_strand_id
1 'polypeptide(L)'
;MSRQSQFSAVTEGMRLPNLIHTGKMNAKQQNFAVIGGGNEVLVREFKNQDLHDCQEIFTQGMEQLISLIVRNVFPKYLWILSAWGILVFVLVIKFQWTANIFSLLVITCVFFAAWLYLILYIECWKFIDSCLATDLKDIGKSYMSSEKCRMWVAEWNGKVVGMVGLIHKESHKPGVAELQRMSVSPACRRMGIAKKLLDELIKFAKDQQLQKLVLTTTSAQTPAIRLYKKYGFQLRTSIPYPKTLLSDLQYYHFELTDRQHQLMLTGKMNAQLQSFALPRSGNEVLIRKFKNTDLHDCREIFTHGMEQLISLVARVVFPKYIWILSTCSVVVLVLALAIKWIVSFFLLYMIACVVLAASLYSMLYMECWNFIDSCLATDLKDIDRCYMSSENCRMWVAEWNGEVVGMVGLIHKESHKPGVAELQRMSVSPACRRMGIAKKLLDELIKFAKDQQFQKLVLTTTSAQTPAIRLYKKYGFQLRTSIPYPKKLLSDLKHYCFELEL
;
A
#
# COMPACT_ATOMS: atom_id res chain seq x y z
N MET A 1 1.28 37.75 49.38
CA MET A 1 2.64 37.37 49.84
C MET A 1 2.67 35.88 50.13
N SER A 2 3.71 35.19 49.65
CA SER A 2 3.98 33.74 49.74
C SER A 2 3.15 32.80 48.83
N ARG A 3 3.74 32.49 47.66
CA ARG A 3 3.81 31.16 46.99
C ARG A 3 4.42 31.35 45.58
N GLN A 4 5.68 31.79 45.56
CA GLN A 4 6.57 31.78 44.40
C GLN A 4 7.85 31.07 44.85
N SER A 5 7.81 29.74 45.01
CA SER A 5 9.02 28.96 45.33
C SER A 5 8.89 27.46 45.01
N GLN A 6 8.09 27.08 44.01
CA GLN A 6 8.05 25.71 43.48
C GLN A 6 7.76 25.71 41.99
N PHE A 7 8.68 26.22 41.17
CA PHE A 7 8.80 25.89 39.74
C PHE A 7 10.17 26.36 39.23
N SER A 8 11.24 25.91 39.89
CA SER A 8 12.62 26.12 39.46
C SER A 8 13.37 24.79 39.54
N ALA A 9 12.95 23.80 38.73
CA ALA A 9 13.67 22.54 38.61
C ALA A 9 13.32 21.78 37.31
N VAL A 10 13.09 22.44 36.17
CA VAL A 10 13.09 21.77 34.85
C VAL A 10 13.44 22.81 33.76
N THR A 11 14.67 23.32 33.74
CA THR A 11 15.16 24.17 32.64
C THR A 11 16.70 24.17 32.60
N GLU A 12 17.31 22.98 32.67
CA GLU A 12 18.69 22.79 32.22
C GLU A 12 18.71 21.57 31.31
N GLY A 13 18.81 21.79 30.01
CA GLY A 13 18.92 20.68 29.05
C GLY A 13 18.49 20.97 27.62
N MET A 14 18.71 22.17 27.08
CA MET A 14 18.69 22.38 25.62
C MET A 14 19.51 23.62 25.25
N ARG A 15 20.83 23.46 25.20
CA ARG A 15 21.71 24.37 24.42
C ARG A 15 22.04 23.66 23.11
N LEU A 16 21.52 24.18 22.01
CA LEU A 16 22.00 23.89 20.66
C LEU A 16 23.42 24.46 20.52
N PRO A 17 24.44 23.68 20.09
CA PRO A 17 25.70 24.27 19.67
C PRO A 17 25.58 24.76 18.22
N ASN A 18 25.75 26.07 18.05
CA ASN A 18 26.22 26.67 16.80
C ASN A 18 27.55 26.04 16.40
N LEU A 19 27.66 25.54 15.16
CA LEU A 19 28.95 25.28 14.50
C LEU A 19 28.82 25.57 12.99
N ILE A 20 29.00 26.84 12.66
CA ILE A 20 29.66 27.25 11.42
C ILE A 20 31.17 27.14 11.72
N HIS A 21 31.88 26.20 11.10
CA HIS A 21 33.21 26.45 10.51
C HIS A 21 33.84 25.20 9.88
N THR A 22 34.23 25.37 8.62
CA THR A 22 35.48 24.95 7.94
C THR A 22 36.04 23.54 8.12
N GLY A 23 36.41 22.96 6.97
CA GLY A 23 37.00 21.64 6.84
C GLY A 23 38.25 21.42 7.70
N LYS A 24 38.29 20.21 8.25
CA LYS A 24 39.45 19.31 8.28
C LYS A 24 38.90 17.92 8.61
N MET A 25 39.19 16.95 7.75
CA MET A 25 39.05 15.53 8.09
C MET A 25 39.84 15.31 9.37
N ASN A 26 39.22 14.71 10.40
CA ASN A 26 39.98 14.15 11.51
C ASN A 26 39.36 12.83 11.95
N ALA A 27 40.28 11.87 12.09
CA ALA A 27 40.06 10.48 12.34
C ALA A 27 39.38 10.24 13.70
N LYS A 28 38.20 9.62 13.65
CA LYS A 28 37.67 8.75 14.71
C LYS A 28 37.16 7.46 14.05
N GLN A 29 38.06 6.81 13.32
CA GLN A 29 38.08 5.36 13.21
C GLN A 29 39.06 4.86 14.28
N GLN A 30 38.63 3.85 15.04
CA GLN A 30 39.37 3.03 16.02
C GLN A 30 38.83 3.16 17.45
N ASN A 31 37.93 2.25 17.78
CA ASN A 31 38.11 1.29 18.88
C ASN A 31 37.08 0.17 18.72
N PHE A 32 37.30 -0.70 17.73
CA PHE A 32 36.80 -2.07 17.77
C PHE A 32 38.00 -2.94 18.12
N ALA A 33 38.04 -3.37 19.39
CA ALA A 33 39.06 -4.28 19.87
C ALA A 33 38.96 -5.60 19.09
N VAL A 34 40.04 -5.93 18.38
CA VAL A 34 40.25 -7.21 17.72
C VAL A 34 40.52 -8.24 18.82
N ILE A 35 39.56 -9.13 19.05
CA ILE A 35 39.81 -10.42 19.71
C ILE A 35 39.47 -11.50 18.68
N GLY A 36 40.44 -12.36 18.42
CA GLY A 36 40.54 -13.18 17.21
C GLY A 36 39.44 -14.21 17.00
N GLY A 37 39.10 -14.39 15.72
CA GLY A 37 38.25 -15.46 15.20
C GLY A 37 37.73 -15.17 13.79
N GLY A 38 38.61 -15.19 12.77
CA GLY A 38 38.26 -15.22 11.33
C GLY A 38 37.54 -14.00 10.74
N ASN A 39 38.12 -13.38 9.69
CA ASN A 39 37.49 -12.34 8.86
C ASN A 39 36.26 -12.84 8.06
N GLU A 40 35.69 -13.98 8.43
CA GLU A 40 34.70 -14.68 7.65
C GLU A 40 33.29 -14.41 8.16
N VAL A 41 32.42 -13.94 7.27
CA VAL A 41 30.99 -13.79 7.55
C VAL A 41 30.38 -15.18 7.69
N LEU A 42 29.85 -15.48 8.87
CA LEU A 42 29.13 -16.72 9.18
C LEU A 42 27.64 -16.50 8.94
N VAL A 43 27.00 -17.37 8.16
CA VAL A 43 25.53 -17.41 8.07
C VAL A 43 25.04 -18.51 8.99
N ARG A 44 24.08 -18.18 9.86
CA ARG A 44 23.48 -19.12 10.80
C ARG A 44 22.00 -18.83 10.97
N GLU A 45 21.28 -19.79 11.56
CA GLU A 45 19.88 -19.58 11.94
C GLU A 45 19.75 -18.47 13.00
N PHE A 46 18.62 -17.76 12.92
CA PHE A 46 18.22 -16.75 13.88
C PHE A 46 18.08 -17.33 15.30
N LYS A 47 18.53 -16.56 16.29
CA LYS A 47 18.32 -16.81 17.72
C LYS A 47 17.61 -15.61 18.33
N ASN A 48 16.82 -15.82 19.39
CA ASN A 48 16.06 -14.75 20.04
C ASN A 48 16.92 -13.55 20.51
N GLN A 49 18.19 -13.78 20.86
CA GLN A 49 19.13 -12.72 21.20
C GLN A 49 19.42 -11.75 20.03
N ASP A 50 19.26 -12.20 18.79
CA ASP A 50 19.53 -11.42 17.58
C ASP A 50 18.36 -10.48 17.22
N LEU A 51 17.23 -10.56 17.93
CA LEU A 51 15.99 -9.85 17.60
C LEU A 51 16.21 -8.35 17.45
N HIS A 52 16.91 -7.76 18.41
CA HIS A 52 17.19 -6.32 18.41
C HIS A 52 18.06 -5.92 17.22
N ASP A 53 19.12 -6.67 16.93
CA ASP A 53 20.00 -6.41 15.80
C ASP A 53 19.26 -6.52 14.45
N CYS A 54 18.37 -7.53 14.31
CA CYS A 54 17.53 -7.68 13.13
C CYS A 54 16.60 -6.48 12.93
N GLN A 55 15.93 -6.02 13.99
CA GLN A 55 15.05 -4.85 13.96
C GLN A 55 15.83 -3.59 13.57
N GLU A 56 17.03 -3.41 14.13
CA GLU A 56 17.91 -2.28 13.83
C GLU A 56 18.36 -2.29 12.36
N ILE A 57 18.85 -3.44 11.86
CA ILE A 57 19.31 -3.59 10.47
C ILE A 57 18.18 -3.34 9.48
N PHE A 58 16.98 -3.86 9.76
CA PHE A 58 15.80 -3.61 8.94
C PHE A 58 15.45 -2.13 8.92
N THR A 59 15.41 -1.48 10.09
CA THR A 59 15.09 -0.05 10.21
C THR A 59 16.08 0.82 9.46
N GLN A 60 17.39 0.61 9.65
CA GLN A 60 18.45 1.32 8.92
C GLN A 60 18.37 1.10 7.40
N GLY A 61 18.04 -0.12 6.97
CA GLY A 61 17.82 -0.44 5.56
C GLY A 61 16.66 0.37 4.97
N MET A 62 15.55 0.46 5.70
CA MET A 62 14.36 1.16 5.29
C MET A 62 14.54 2.69 5.31
N GLU A 63 15.22 3.27 6.31
CA GLU A 63 15.52 4.70 6.35
C GLU A 63 16.25 5.20 5.09
N GLN A 64 17.21 4.42 4.60
CA GLN A 64 17.90 4.75 3.35
C GLN A 64 16.96 4.67 2.14
N LEU A 65 16.02 3.73 2.14
CA LEU A 65 14.98 3.66 1.12
C LEU A 65 14.07 4.89 1.15
N ILE A 66 13.72 5.43 2.34
CA ILE A 66 12.94 6.67 2.48
C ILE A 66 13.65 7.81 1.75
N SER A 67 14.96 8.00 1.99
CA SER A 67 15.73 9.06 1.34
C SER A 67 15.71 8.96 -0.19
N LEU A 68 15.74 7.74 -0.72
CA LEU A 68 15.70 7.47 -2.17
C LEU A 68 14.30 7.72 -2.76
N ILE A 69 13.26 7.30 -2.04
CA ILE A 69 11.86 7.56 -2.42
C ILE A 69 11.61 9.06 -2.45
N VAL A 70 11.98 9.79 -1.40
CA VAL A 70 11.86 11.24 -1.35
C VAL A 70 12.58 11.87 -2.54
N ARG A 71 13.84 11.52 -2.79
CA ARG A 71 14.61 12.08 -3.91
C ARG A 71 13.95 11.87 -5.29
N ASN A 72 13.27 10.74 -5.50
CA ASN A 72 12.62 10.44 -6.77
C ASN A 72 11.22 11.04 -6.90
N VAL A 73 10.48 11.17 -5.80
CA VAL A 73 9.08 11.64 -5.80
C VAL A 73 9.00 13.17 -5.67
N PHE A 74 9.86 13.79 -4.86
CA PHE A 74 9.82 15.23 -4.57
C PHE A 74 9.95 16.14 -5.80
N PRO A 75 10.82 15.85 -6.80
CA PRO A 75 11.00 16.72 -7.97
C PRO A 75 9.72 16.93 -8.80
N LYS A 76 8.83 15.93 -8.85
CA LYS A 76 7.53 16.03 -9.54
C LYS A 76 6.66 17.14 -8.97
N TYR A 77 6.61 17.23 -7.65
CA TYR A 77 5.83 18.23 -6.93
C TYR A 77 6.55 19.58 -6.88
N LEU A 78 7.88 19.58 -6.85
CA LEU A 78 8.69 20.80 -6.94
C LEU A 78 8.51 21.50 -8.29
N TRP A 79 8.39 20.76 -9.39
CA TRP A 79 8.10 21.33 -10.70
C TRP A 79 6.73 22.04 -10.73
N ILE A 80 5.69 21.43 -10.14
CA ILE A 80 4.38 22.05 -9.98
C ILE A 80 4.50 23.36 -9.19
N LEU A 81 5.21 23.34 -8.06
CA LEU A 81 5.45 24.55 -7.25
C LEU A 81 6.21 25.63 -8.02
N SER A 82 7.18 25.25 -8.87
CA SER A 82 7.92 26.20 -9.70
C SER A 82 7.05 26.85 -10.78
N ALA A 83 6.15 26.09 -11.41
CA ALA A 83 5.21 26.63 -12.40
C ALA A 83 4.22 27.62 -11.76
N TRP A 84 3.71 27.31 -10.56
CA TRP A 84 2.90 28.24 -9.77
C TRP A 84 3.71 29.46 -9.32
N GLY A 85 4.96 29.28 -8.92
CA GLY A 85 5.86 30.38 -8.56
C GLY A 85 6.09 31.36 -9.70
N ILE A 86 6.31 30.85 -10.93
CA ILE A 86 6.47 31.67 -12.14
C ILE A 86 5.17 32.43 -12.46
N LEU A 87 4.01 31.76 -12.38
CA LEU A 87 2.71 32.40 -12.60
C LEU A 87 2.49 33.56 -11.61
N VAL A 88 2.75 33.33 -10.33
CA VAL A 88 2.60 34.38 -9.31
C VAL A 88 3.63 35.49 -9.50
N PHE A 89 4.87 35.16 -9.87
CA PHE A 89 5.89 36.17 -10.19
C PHE A 89 5.46 37.09 -11.35
N VAL A 90 4.90 36.53 -12.42
CA VAL A 90 4.34 37.29 -13.55
C VAL A 90 3.17 38.17 -13.11
N LEU A 91 2.29 37.67 -12.24
CA LEU A 91 1.16 38.43 -11.70
C LEU A 91 1.63 39.58 -10.80
N VAL A 92 2.65 39.36 -9.96
CA VAL A 92 3.24 40.38 -9.09
C VAL A 92 3.84 41.52 -9.91
N ILE A 93 4.56 41.20 -10.99
CA ILE A 93 5.12 42.19 -11.93
C ILE A 93 4.01 42.97 -12.62
N LYS A 94 2.99 42.29 -13.15
CA LYS A 94 1.91 42.93 -13.92
C LYS A 94 0.99 43.82 -13.09
N PHE A 95 0.77 43.50 -11.81
CA PHE A 95 -0.18 44.21 -10.96
C PHE A 95 0.47 45.11 -9.90
N GLN A 96 1.80 45.29 -9.90
CA GLN A 96 2.54 46.05 -8.88
C GLN A 96 2.21 45.65 -7.43
N TRP A 97 2.18 44.34 -7.16
CA TRP A 97 1.89 43.83 -5.82
C TRP A 97 3.04 44.12 -4.86
N THR A 98 2.73 44.46 -3.61
CA THR A 98 3.72 44.81 -2.58
C THR A 98 4.61 43.61 -2.23
N ALA A 99 5.87 43.88 -1.85
CA ALA A 99 6.87 42.85 -1.48
C ALA A 99 6.37 41.84 -0.42
N ASN A 100 5.40 42.23 0.40
CA ASN A 100 4.78 41.40 1.44
C ASN A 100 4.07 40.17 0.87
N ILE A 101 3.47 40.27 -0.31
CA ILE A 101 2.69 39.16 -0.88
C ILE A 101 3.62 38.11 -1.50
N PHE A 102 4.72 38.54 -2.11
CA PHE A 102 5.76 37.65 -2.61
C PHE A 102 6.39 36.83 -1.47
N SER A 103 6.73 37.49 -0.35
CA SER A 103 7.25 36.81 0.85
C SER A 103 6.28 35.78 1.40
N LEU A 104 4.98 36.11 1.47
CA LEU A 104 3.94 35.18 1.92
C LEU A 104 3.85 33.94 1.01
N LEU A 105 3.94 34.12 -0.32
CA LEU A 105 3.97 33.01 -1.26
C LEU A 105 5.16 32.09 -1.02
N VAL A 106 6.37 32.64 -0.93
CA VAL A 106 7.59 31.86 -0.68
C VAL A 106 7.44 31.04 0.61
N ILE A 107 6.93 31.66 1.68
CA ILE A 107 6.64 30.99 2.95
C ILE A 107 5.64 29.85 2.75
N THR A 108 4.54 30.05 2.04
CA THR A 108 3.55 28.99 1.77
C THR A 108 4.13 27.83 0.94
N CYS A 109 5.01 28.10 -0.02
CA CYS A 109 5.70 27.07 -0.79
C CYS A 109 6.66 26.24 0.09
N VAL A 110 7.38 26.90 1.01
CA VAL A 110 8.25 26.21 1.98
C VAL A 110 7.42 25.34 2.92
N PHE A 111 6.31 25.86 3.46
CA PHE A 111 5.41 25.07 4.31
C PHE A 111 4.80 23.88 3.56
N PHE A 112 4.41 24.06 2.30
CA PHE A 112 3.89 22.97 1.48
C PHE A 112 4.96 21.89 1.21
N ALA A 113 6.19 22.29 0.90
CA ALA A 113 7.29 21.35 0.71
C ALA A 113 7.61 20.58 2.00
N ALA A 114 7.66 21.27 3.14
CA ALA A 114 7.86 20.65 4.46
C ALA A 114 6.72 19.69 4.81
N TRP A 115 5.46 20.08 4.54
CA TRP A 115 4.28 19.25 4.73
C TRP A 115 4.30 17.99 3.85
N LEU A 116 4.68 18.14 2.57
CA LEU A 116 4.83 17.00 1.65
C LEU A 116 5.93 16.04 2.11
N TYR A 117 7.08 16.57 2.53
CA TYR A 117 8.16 15.76 3.09
C TYR A 117 7.69 15.01 4.34
N LEU A 118 7.01 15.70 5.25
CA LEU A 118 6.49 15.11 6.48
C LEU A 118 5.48 13.99 6.20
N ILE A 119 4.57 14.17 5.24
CA ILE A 119 3.63 13.12 4.82
C ILE A 119 4.36 11.91 4.25
N LEU A 120 5.29 12.11 3.32
CA LEU A 120 6.07 11.01 2.74
C LEU A 120 6.85 10.25 3.81
N TYR A 121 7.45 10.98 4.75
CA TYR A 121 8.21 10.43 5.86
C TYR A 121 7.31 9.60 6.80
N ILE A 122 6.18 10.15 7.24
CA ILE A 122 5.19 9.45 8.07
C ILE A 122 4.70 8.19 7.39
N GLU A 123 4.42 8.24 6.08
CA GLU A 123 3.91 7.09 5.35
C GLU A 123 4.91 5.95 5.24
N CYS A 124 6.19 6.26 5.07
CA CYS A 124 7.23 5.25 5.10
C CYS A 124 7.43 4.68 6.51
N TRP A 125 7.36 5.52 7.54
CA TRP A 125 7.50 5.07 8.93
C TRP A 125 6.35 4.18 9.38
N LYS A 126 5.10 4.47 8.97
CA LYS A 126 3.95 3.58 9.21
C LYS A 126 4.19 2.15 8.71
N PHE A 127 4.86 2.01 7.55
CA PHE A 127 5.23 0.70 7.03
C PHE A 127 6.30 0.02 7.90
N ILE A 128 7.33 0.75 8.31
CA ILE A 128 8.39 0.23 9.21
C ILE A 128 7.76 -0.24 10.53
N ASP A 129 6.96 0.61 11.17
CA ASP A 129 6.28 0.32 12.43
C ASP A 129 5.36 -0.90 12.30
N SER A 130 4.63 -1.01 11.18
CA SER A 130 3.80 -2.19 10.91
C SER A 130 4.62 -3.48 10.86
N CYS A 131 5.80 -3.48 10.23
CA CYS A 131 6.67 -4.65 10.16
C CYS A 131 7.28 -4.98 11.54
N LEU A 132 7.73 -3.96 12.27
CA LEU A 132 8.27 -4.11 13.63
C LEU A 132 7.22 -4.60 14.63
N ALA A 133 5.94 -4.22 14.45
CA ALA A 133 4.84 -4.64 15.31
C ALA A 133 4.23 -6.01 14.93
N THR A 134 4.53 -6.51 13.73
CA THR A 134 3.99 -7.78 13.21
C THR A 134 5.07 -8.85 13.18
N ASP A 135 5.67 -9.11 12.02
CA ASP A 135 6.53 -10.27 11.79
C ASP A 135 7.92 -10.13 12.44
N LEU A 136 8.40 -8.90 12.64
CA LEU A 136 9.66 -8.64 13.34
C LEU A 136 9.49 -8.42 14.85
N LYS A 137 8.26 -8.42 15.37
CA LYS A 137 8.01 -8.38 16.83
C LYS A 137 8.43 -9.69 17.47
N ASP A 138 8.11 -10.80 16.80
CA ASP A 138 8.41 -12.15 17.24
C ASP A 138 8.82 -12.98 16.01
N ILE A 139 10.10 -12.88 15.65
CA ILE A 139 10.67 -13.59 14.50
C ILE A 139 10.57 -15.11 14.69
N GLY A 140 10.70 -15.61 15.93
CA GLY A 140 10.55 -17.03 16.22
C GLY A 140 9.17 -17.53 15.82
N LYS A 141 8.12 -16.84 16.24
CA LYS A 141 6.75 -17.19 15.86
C LYS A 141 6.48 -17.00 14.36
N SER A 142 7.02 -15.96 13.73
CA SER A 142 6.70 -15.64 12.33
C SER A 142 7.47 -16.48 11.31
N TYR A 143 8.75 -16.75 11.57
CA TYR A 143 9.67 -17.37 10.62
C TYR A 143 10.22 -18.72 11.07
N MET A 144 10.00 -19.13 12.33
CA MET A 144 10.43 -20.44 12.85
C MET A 144 9.22 -21.31 13.24
N SER A 145 8.03 -21.02 12.73
CA SER A 145 6.77 -21.70 13.07
C SER A 145 6.55 -23.05 12.38
N SER A 146 7.22 -23.31 11.27
CA SER A 146 7.09 -24.56 10.52
C SER A 146 8.46 -25.03 10.04
N GLU A 147 8.58 -26.33 9.74
CA GLU A 147 9.83 -26.92 9.24
C GLU A 147 10.32 -26.24 7.94
N LYS A 148 9.39 -25.75 7.11
CA LYS A 148 9.67 -25.09 5.82
C LYS A 148 9.84 -23.56 5.93
N CYS A 149 9.65 -22.99 7.11
CA CYS A 149 9.95 -21.59 7.38
C CYS A 149 11.34 -21.49 8.05
N ARG A 150 12.08 -20.42 7.75
CA ARG A 150 13.33 -20.13 8.46
C ARG A 150 13.71 -18.66 8.37
N MET A 151 14.45 -18.18 9.37
CA MET A 151 15.18 -16.92 9.31
C MET A 151 16.67 -17.18 9.51
N TRP A 152 17.50 -16.58 8.66
CA TRP A 152 18.95 -16.59 8.80
C TRP A 152 19.47 -15.20 9.11
N VAL A 153 20.54 -15.17 9.89
CA VAL A 153 21.33 -13.99 10.17
C VAL A 153 22.77 -14.20 9.69
N ALA A 154 23.38 -13.13 9.21
CA ALA A 154 24.80 -13.08 8.91
C ALA A 154 25.52 -12.40 10.07
N GLU A 155 26.47 -13.10 10.67
CA GLU A 155 27.30 -12.62 11.76
C GLU A 155 28.70 -12.29 11.25
N TRP A 156 29.21 -11.13 11.67
CA TRP A 156 30.57 -10.68 11.37
C TRP A 156 31.15 -10.01 12.60
N ASN A 157 32.32 -10.48 13.05
CA ASN A 157 32.97 -10.03 14.30
C ASN A 157 32.05 -10.08 15.53
N GLY A 158 31.28 -11.15 15.68
CA GLY A 158 30.37 -11.34 16.81
C GLY A 158 29.10 -10.48 16.78
N LYS A 159 28.87 -9.70 15.71
CA LYS A 159 27.68 -8.86 15.54
C LYS A 159 26.85 -9.33 14.35
N VAL A 160 25.53 -9.32 14.49
CA VAL A 160 24.62 -9.55 13.36
C VAL A 160 24.67 -8.33 12.44
N VAL A 161 24.89 -8.58 11.15
CA VAL A 161 25.09 -7.56 10.11
C VAL A 161 24.20 -7.76 8.87
N GLY A 162 23.43 -8.85 8.82
CA GLY A 162 22.43 -9.05 7.80
C GLY A 162 21.41 -10.12 8.21
N MET A 163 20.28 -10.14 7.51
CA MET A 163 19.17 -11.05 7.76
C MET A 163 18.43 -11.39 6.46
N VAL A 164 17.81 -12.57 6.42
CA VAL A 164 16.83 -12.96 5.39
C VAL A 164 15.87 -14.00 5.95
N GLY A 165 14.57 -13.80 5.68
CA GLY A 165 13.50 -14.71 6.08
C GLY A 165 12.95 -15.48 4.89
N LEU A 166 12.51 -16.70 5.13
CA LEU A 166 11.77 -17.54 4.20
C LEU A 166 10.49 -18.02 4.89
N ILE A 167 9.35 -17.72 4.27
CA ILE A 167 8.04 -18.17 4.73
C ILE A 167 7.45 -19.11 3.70
N HIS A 168 7.04 -20.28 4.15
CA HIS A 168 6.18 -21.18 3.40
C HIS A 168 4.84 -21.30 4.10
N LYS A 169 3.75 -20.96 3.40
CA LYS A 169 2.39 -21.22 3.88
C LYS A 169 1.74 -22.27 2.98
N GLU A 170 1.80 -23.52 3.43
CA GLU A 170 1.30 -24.69 2.69
C GLU A 170 -0.20 -24.57 2.38
N SER A 171 -0.94 -23.89 3.25
CA SER A 171 -2.33 -23.53 3.02
C SER A 171 -2.53 -22.66 1.77
N HIS A 172 -1.67 -21.70 1.48
CA HIS A 172 -1.87 -20.78 0.36
C HIS A 172 -1.38 -21.35 -0.99
N LYS A 173 -0.15 -21.90 -1.03
CA LYS A 173 0.47 -22.41 -2.26
C LYS A 173 1.46 -23.55 -1.96
N PRO A 174 1.08 -24.82 -2.17
CA PRO A 174 1.97 -25.96 -1.94
C PRO A 174 3.28 -25.82 -2.72
N GLY A 175 4.42 -26.04 -2.04
CA GLY A 175 5.76 -25.96 -2.66
C GLY A 175 6.25 -24.56 -3.05
N VAL A 176 5.52 -23.48 -2.75
CA VAL A 176 5.97 -22.10 -3.01
C VAL A 176 6.37 -21.42 -1.70
N ALA A 177 7.58 -20.88 -1.61
CA ALA A 177 8.02 -20.10 -0.45
C ALA A 177 8.43 -18.69 -0.83
N GLU A 178 8.17 -17.75 0.07
CA GLU A 178 8.42 -16.33 -0.11
C GLU A 178 9.65 -15.89 0.68
N LEU A 179 10.62 -15.30 -0.01
CA LEU A 179 11.75 -14.62 0.59
C LEU A 179 11.31 -13.24 1.07
N GLN A 180 11.48 -12.97 2.36
CA GLN A 180 11.13 -11.71 2.99
C GLN A 180 12.30 -11.14 3.79
N ARG A 181 12.21 -9.84 4.10
CA ARG A 181 13.10 -9.12 5.05
C ARG A 181 14.60 -9.23 4.77
N MET A 182 15.00 -9.43 3.52
CA MET A 182 16.41 -9.42 3.16
C MET A 182 17.02 -8.02 3.38
N SER A 183 17.90 -7.91 4.38
CA SER A 183 18.56 -6.65 4.73
C SER A 183 20.01 -6.89 5.13
N VAL A 184 20.90 -5.96 4.77
CA VAL A 184 22.30 -5.96 5.19
C VAL A 184 22.65 -4.57 5.69
N SER A 185 23.28 -4.52 6.86
CA SER A 185 23.77 -3.29 7.50
C SER A 185 24.54 -2.45 6.48
N PRO A 186 24.26 -1.14 6.35
CA PRO A 186 24.92 -0.27 5.39
C PRO A 186 26.45 -0.34 5.43
N ALA A 187 27.04 -0.46 6.62
CA ALA A 187 28.48 -0.54 6.84
C ALA A 187 29.12 -1.82 6.27
N CYS A 188 28.34 -2.89 6.11
CA CYS A 188 28.83 -4.22 5.71
C CYS A 188 28.36 -4.62 4.29
N ARG A 189 27.84 -3.67 3.51
CA ARG A 189 27.42 -3.93 2.13
C ARG A 189 28.65 -4.13 1.23
N ARG A 190 28.42 -4.77 0.08
CA ARG A 190 29.47 -5.11 -0.92
C ARG A 190 30.53 -6.10 -0.44
N MET A 191 30.42 -6.64 0.77
CA MET A 191 31.26 -7.73 1.30
C MET A 191 30.75 -9.14 0.93
N GLY A 192 29.73 -9.25 0.07
CA GLY A 192 29.15 -10.55 -0.32
C GLY A 192 28.19 -11.17 0.70
N ILE A 193 27.80 -10.46 1.77
CA ILE A 193 26.89 -10.95 2.82
C ILE A 193 25.54 -11.39 2.27
N ALA A 194 24.89 -10.52 1.48
CA ALA A 194 23.62 -10.82 0.83
C ALA A 194 23.71 -12.05 -0.09
N LYS A 195 24.88 -12.27 -0.72
CA LYS A 195 25.16 -13.44 -1.54
C LYS A 195 25.14 -14.71 -0.67
N LYS A 196 25.91 -14.72 0.42
CA LYS A 196 25.98 -15.85 1.37
C LYS A 196 24.61 -16.18 1.98
N LEU A 197 23.83 -15.17 2.38
CA LEU A 197 22.48 -15.34 2.89
C LEU A 197 21.54 -15.99 1.86
N LEU A 198 21.62 -15.55 0.60
CA LEU A 198 20.79 -16.10 -0.47
C LEU A 198 21.22 -17.51 -0.90
N ASP A 199 22.53 -17.80 -0.88
CA ASP A 199 23.07 -19.14 -1.12
C ASP A 199 22.51 -20.15 -0.09
N GLU A 200 22.53 -19.78 1.19
CA GLU A 200 22.00 -20.64 2.27
C GLU A 200 20.49 -20.83 2.17
N LEU A 201 19.74 -19.75 1.89
CA LEU A 201 18.29 -19.82 1.71
C LEU A 201 17.89 -20.74 0.55
N ILE A 202 18.58 -20.63 -0.61
CA ILE A 202 18.29 -21.46 -1.78
C ILE A 202 18.66 -22.91 -1.52
N LYS A 203 19.78 -23.17 -0.83
CA LYS A 203 20.19 -24.52 -0.42
C LYS A 203 19.11 -25.15 0.47
N PHE A 204 18.68 -24.44 1.51
CA PHE A 204 17.60 -24.90 2.38
C PHE A 204 16.31 -25.16 1.61
N ALA A 205 15.94 -24.28 0.67
CA ALA A 205 14.74 -24.46 -0.12
C ALA A 205 14.78 -25.74 -0.97
N LYS A 206 15.96 -26.12 -1.49
CA LYS A 206 16.16 -27.39 -2.19
C LYS A 206 16.07 -28.58 -1.26
N ASP A 207 16.69 -28.50 -0.09
CA ASP A 207 16.67 -29.56 0.92
C ASP A 207 15.22 -29.83 1.40
N GLN A 208 14.40 -28.78 1.47
CA GLN A 208 12.96 -28.85 1.78
C GLN A 208 12.07 -29.17 0.56
N GLN A 209 12.66 -29.47 -0.60
CA GLN A 209 11.96 -29.80 -1.85
C GLN A 209 10.94 -28.73 -2.29
N LEU A 210 11.23 -27.45 -2.02
CA LEU A 210 10.40 -26.34 -2.46
C LEU A 210 10.54 -26.15 -3.98
N GLN A 211 9.41 -26.10 -4.68
CA GLN A 211 9.36 -26.05 -6.13
C GLN A 211 9.65 -24.64 -6.68
N LYS A 212 9.31 -23.60 -5.92
CA LYS A 212 9.39 -22.22 -6.35
C LYS A 212 9.69 -21.27 -5.19
N LEU A 213 10.62 -20.34 -5.43
CA LEU A 213 10.88 -19.19 -4.57
C LEU A 213 10.30 -17.94 -5.21
N VAL A 214 9.60 -17.13 -4.40
CA VAL A 214 9.05 -15.84 -4.83
C VAL A 214 9.53 -14.72 -3.92
N LEU A 215 9.60 -13.50 -4.43
CA LEU A 215 9.86 -12.32 -3.62
C LEU A 215 9.22 -11.07 -4.23
N THR A 216 8.89 -10.13 -3.36
CA THR A 216 8.39 -8.81 -3.75
C THR A 216 9.37 -7.73 -3.30
N THR A 217 9.75 -6.84 -4.21
CA THR A 217 10.64 -5.71 -3.91
C THR A 217 10.17 -4.45 -4.63
N THR A 218 10.61 -3.27 -4.20
CA THR A 218 10.25 -2.02 -4.89
C THR A 218 11.28 -1.71 -5.98
N SER A 219 10.82 -1.08 -7.07
CA SER A 219 11.66 -0.56 -8.17
C SER A 219 12.81 0.35 -7.72
N ALA A 220 12.66 1.00 -6.56
CA ALA A 220 13.70 1.81 -5.93
C ALA A 220 14.87 0.97 -5.36
N GLN A 221 14.67 -0.32 -5.08
CA GLN A 221 15.71 -1.20 -4.51
C GLN A 221 16.62 -1.81 -5.59
N THR A 222 17.24 -0.95 -6.41
CA THR A 222 18.09 -1.36 -7.54
C THR A 222 19.20 -2.36 -7.17
N PRO A 223 19.92 -2.23 -6.04
CA PRO A 223 20.95 -3.20 -5.64
C PRO A 223 20.39 -4.61 -5.42
N ALA A 224 19.23 -4.73 -4.76
CA ALA A 224 18.57 -6.00 -4.52
C ALA A 224 18.08 -6.63 -5.83
N ILE A 225 17.45 -5.83 -6.70
CA ILE A 225 17.00 -6.28 -8.04
C ILE A 225 18.16 -6.88 -8.85
N ARG A 226 19.34 -6.23 -8.86
CA ARG A 226 20.52 -6.75 -9.56
C ARG A 226 21.01 -8.07 -8.96
N LEU A 227 20.99 -8.19 -7.63
CA LEU A 227 21.35 -9.44 -6.94
C LEU A 227 20.40 -10.57 -7.35
N TYR A 228 19.09 -10.36 -7.23
CA TYR A 228 18.09 -11.39 -7.57
C TYR A 228 18.21 -11.83 -9.04
N LYS A 229 18.31 -10.89 -9.98
CA LYS A 229 18.52 -11.23 -11.40
C LYS A 229 19.79 -12.06 -11.63
N LYS A 230 20.88 -11.78 -10.92
CA LYS A 230 22.12 -12.56 -10.98
C LYS A 230 21.92 -14.01 -10.50
N TYR A 231 21.01 -14.23 -9.56
CA TYR A 231 20.65 -15.55 -9.05
C TYR A 231 19.68 -16.34 -9.94
N GLY A 232 19.24 -15.73 -11.05
CA GLY A 232 18.28 -16.33 -11.98
C GLY A 232 16.83 -15.98 -11.68
N PHE A 233 16.56 -15.12 -10.69
CA PHE A 233 15.19 -14.65 -10.44
C PHE A 233 14.68 -13.85 -11.64
N GLN A 234 13.51 -14.21 -12.13
CA GLN A 234 12.87 -13.56 -13.27
C GLN A 234 11.74 -12.67 -12.80
N LEU A 235 11.69 -11.44 -13.33
CA LEU A 235 10.57 -10.53 -13.09
C LEU A 235 9.33 -11.09 -13.79
N ARG A 236 8.28 -11.40 -13.03
CA ARG A 236 7.00 -11.87 -13.58
C ARG A 236 5.99 -10.76 -13.75
N THR A 237 5.86 -9.91 -12.75
CA THR A 237 4.91 -8.79 -12.77
C THR A 237 5.49 -7.55 -12.13
N SER A 238 4.98 -6.41 -12.57
CA SER A 238 5.24 -5.10 -11.99
C SER A 238 3.92 -4.38 -11.75
N ILE A 239 3.66 -4.00 -10.50
CA ILE A 239 2.41 -3.37 -10.08
C ILE A 239 2.71 -1.96 -9.55
N PRO A 240 1.98 -0.91 -9.96
CA PRO A 240 2.14 0.42 -9.38
C PRO A 240 1.87 0.42 -7.88
N TYR A 241 2.62 1.21 -7.12
CA TYR A 241 2.40 1.37 -5.69
C TYR A 241 0.99 1.96 -5.47
N PRO A 242 0.18 1.38 -4.57
CA PRO A 242 -1.25 1.68 -4.48
C PRO A 242 -1.57 3.13 -4.07
N LYS A 243 -0.65 3.80 -3.37
CA LYS A 243 -0.81 5.21 -2.97
C LYS A 243 -0.47 6.14 -4.13
N THR A 244 -1.40 7.04 -4.47
CA THR A 244 -1.28 8.02 -5.56
C THR A 244 0.01 8.83 -5.50
N LEU A 245 0.43 9.24 -4.30
CA LEU A 245 1.65 10.01 -4.05
C LEU A 245 2.93 9.27 -4.45
N LEU A 246 2.88 7.93 -4.45
CA LEU A 246 4.00 7.04 -4.75
C LEU A 246 3.75 6.25 -6.04
N SER A 247 2.81 6.67 -6.88
CA SER A 247 2.40 5.92 -8.09
C SER A 247 3.52 5.61 -9.10
N ASP A 248 4.62 6.37 -9.05
CA ASP A 248 5.81 6.16 -9.89
C ASP A 248 6.69 5.00 -9.36
N LEU A 249 6.55 4.61 -8.08
CA LEU A 249 7.12 3.38 -7.56
C LEU A 249 6.32 2.18 -8.05
N GLN A 250 7.03 1.18 -8.54
CA GLN A 250 6.46 -0.14 -8.86
C GLN A 250 6.92 -1.18 -7.84
N TYR A 251 6.01 -2.06 -7.44
CA TYR A 251 6.32 -3.36 -6.83
C TYR A 251 6.68 -4.35 -7.91
N TYR A 252 7.81 -5.03 -7.75
CA TYR A 252 8.32 -6.06 -8.63
C TYR A 252 8.21 -7.41 -7.94
N HIS A 253 7.51 -8.32 -8.61
CA HIS A 253 7.39 -9.71 -8.18
C HIS A 253 8.36 -10.56 -8.99
N PHE A 254 9.26 -11.23 -8.29
CA PHE A 254 10.27 -12.09 -8.87
C PHE A 254 10.01 -13.54 -8.50
N GLU A 255 10.30 -14.44 -9.43
CA GLU A 255 10.22 -15.89 -9.21
C GLU A 255 11.53 -16.57 -9.57
N LEU A 256 11.86 -17.64 -8.85
CA LEU A 256 12.95 -18.58 -9.15
C LEU A 256 12.44 -20.01 -9.02
N THR A 257 12.62 -20.81 -10.07
CA THR A 257 12.40 -22.27 -10.05
C THR A 257 13.74 -23.01 -10.09
N ASP A 258 13.76 -24.26 -9.64
CA ASP A 258 15.00 -25.06 -9.62
C ASP A 258 15.62 -25.20 -11.02
N ARG A 259 14.80 -25.42 -12.06
CA ARG A 259 15.25 -25.45 -13.46
C ARG A 259 15.94 -24.14 -13.89
N GLN A 260 15.40 -22.99 -13.49
CA GLN A 260 15.99 -21.68 -13.82
C GLN A 260 17.33 -21.49 -13.12
N HIS A 261 17.40 -21.88 -11.84
CA HIS A 261 18.63 -21.77 -11.07
C HIS A 261 19.74 -22.70 -11.61
N GLN A 262 19.41 -23.93 -11.99
CA GLN A 262 20.35 -24.87 -12.64
C GLN A 262 20.85 -24.37 -14.00
N LEU A 263 19.99 -23.75 -14.82
CA LEU A 263 20.38 -23.14 -16.09
C LEU A 263 21.33 -21.94 -15.91
N MET A 264 21.21 -21.21 -14.79
CA MET A 264 22.15 -20.15 -14.42
C MET A 264 23.52 -20.71 -14.04
N LEU A 265 23.55 -21.72 -13.17
CA LEU A 265 24.78 -22.35 -12.69
C LEU A 265 25.60 -23.01 -13.81
N THR A 266 24.94 -23.50 -14.86
CA THR A 266 25.59 -24.15 -16.02
C THR A 266 26.11 -23.17 -17.08
N GLY A 267 25.98 -21.85 -16.85
CA GLY A 267 26.46 -20.81 -17.78
C GLY A 267 25.68 -20.71 -19.11
N LYS A 268 24.66 -21.56 -19.32
CA LYS A 268 23.82 -21.61 -20.53
C LYS A 268 22.82 -20.45 -20.62
N MET A 269 22.73 -19.60 -19.59
CA MET A 269 21.79 -18.48 -19.54
C MET A 269 22.16 -17.32 -20.49
N ASN A 270 23.43 -17.20 -20.90
CA ASN A 270 23.90 -16.06 -21.71
C ASN A 270 23.45 -16.06 -23.18
N ALA A 271 22.96 -17.17 -23.73
CA ALA A 271 22.45 -17.22 -25.10
C ALA A 271 20.98 -16.74 -25.24
N GLN A 272 20.24 -16.61 -24.13
CA GLN A 272 18.83 -16.19 -24.14
C GLN A 272 18.62 -14.78 -23.56
N LEU A 273 19.64 -14.11 -23.02
CA LEU A 273 19.47 -12.85 -22.28
C LEU A 273 19.36 -11.57 -23.13
N GLN A 274 19.41 -11.64 -24.48
CA GLN A 274 19.19 -10.48 -25.35
C GLN A 274 17.84 -10.49 -26.09
N SER A 275 17.03 -11.54 -25.96
CA SER A 275 15.73 -11.64 -26.62
C SER A 275 14.66 -12.24 -25.70
N PHE A 276 14.53 -11.71 -24.48
CA PHE A 276 13.35 -11.99 -23.66
C PHE A 276 12.69 -10.67 -23.31
N ALA A 277 11.86 -10.20 -24.23
CA ALA A 277 10.62 -9.54 -23.84
C ALA A 277 9.95 -10.41 -22.77
N LEU A 278 9.38 -9.74 -21.75
CA LEU A 278 8.58 -10.32 -20.67
C LEU A 278 8.01 -11.70 -21.03
N PRO A 279 8.38 -12.79 -20.34
CA PRO A 279 7.83 -14.10 -20.66
C PRO A 279 6.32 -14.08 -20.42
N ARG A 280 5.54 -13.99 -21.51
CA ARG A 280 4.12 -14.36 -21.55
C ARG A 280 4.03 -15.87 -21.36
N SER A 281 4.03 -16.32 -20.12
CA SER A 281 3.69 -17.71 -19.78
C SER A 281 2.42 -17.67 -18.94
N GLY A 282 1.30 -18.05 -19.57
CA GLY A 282 -0.02 -18.15 -18.94
C GLY A 282 -0.74 -16.81 -18.73
N ASN A 283 -0.95 -16.02 -19.78
CA ASN A 283 -1.71 -14.75 -19.74
C ASN A 283 -3.21 -14.90 -19.36
N GLU A 284 -3.63 -16.06 -18.88
CA GLU A 284 -5.03 -16.35 -18.68
C GLU A 284 -5.39 -16.28 -17.19
N VAL A 285 -6.30 -15.36 -16.89
CA VAL A 285 -6.95 -15.26 -15.58
C VAL A 285 -7.84 -16.48 -15.43
N LEU A 286 -7.57 -17.28 -14.40
CA LEU A 286 -8.35 -18.46 -14.02
C LEU A 286 -9.44 -18.05 -13.04
N ILE A 287 -10.68 -18.40 -13.33
CA ILE A 287 -11.78 -18.25 -12.36
C ILE A 287 -11.97 -19.59 -11.66
N ARG A 288 -11.94 -19.58 -10.33
CA ARG A 288 -12.17 -20.79 -9.53
C ARG A 288 -13.01 -20.48 -8.30
N LYS A 289 -13.53 -21.54 -7.68
CA LYS A 289 -14.23 -21.43 -6.39
C LYS A 289 -13.26 -20.91 -5.32
N PHE A 290 -13.82 -20.13 -4.39
CA PHE A 290 -13.15 -19.70 -3.19
C PHE A 290 -12.67 -20.90 -2.36
N LYS A 291 -11.50 -20.75 -1.73
CA LYS A 291 -10.96 -21.64 -0.71
C LYS A 291 -10.66 -20.82 0.55
N ASN A 292 -10.73 -21.42 1.74
CA ASN A 292 -10.40 -20.72 3.00
C ASN A 292 -9.01 -20.08 3.03
N THR A 293 -8.10 -20.59 2.20
CA THR A 293 -6.75 -20.10 2.01
C THR A 293 -6.73 -18.72 1.34
N ASP A 294 -7.77 -18.38 0.57
CA ASP A 294 -7.91 -17.09 -0.11
C ASP A 294 -8.53 -16.01 0.79
N LEU A 295 -8.96 -16.35 2.01
CA LEU A 295 -9.72 -15.46 2.89
C LEU A 295 -8.99 -14.13 3.13
N HIS A 296 -7.69 -14.20 3.40
CA HIS A 296 -6.86 -13.02 3.62
C HIS A 296 -6.83 -12.13 2.36
N ASP A 297 -6.54 -12.72 1.21
CA ASP A 297 -6.41 -11.99 -0.06
C ASP A 297 -7.73 -11.34 -0.48
N CYS A 298 -8.86 -12.06 -0.32
CA CYS A 298 -10.19 -11.52 -0.56
C CYS A 298 -10.49 -10.30 0.32
N ARG A 299 -10.19 -10.39 1.62
CA ARG A 299 -10.39 -9.27 2.56
C ARG A 299 -9.51 -8.08 2.22
N GLU A 300 -8.28 -8.30 1.79
CA GLU A 300 -7.36 -7.25 1.37
C GLU A 300 -7.83 -6.57 0.08
N ILE A 301 -8.21 -7.35 -0.95
CA ILE A 301 -8.72 -6.84 -2.22
C ILE A 301 -10.01 -6.03 -2.02
N PHE A 302 -10.91 -6.51 -1.17
CA PHE A 302 -12.15 -5.81 -0.83
C PHE A 302 -11.84 -4.49 -0.12
N THR A 303 -11.04 -4.53 0.96
CA THR A 303 -10.65 -3.34 1.74
C THR A 303 -10.00 -2.29 0.84
N HIS A 304 -9.02 -2.69 0.04
CA HIS A 304 -8.30 -1.76 -0.82
C HIS A 304 -9.17 -1.22 -1.98
N GLY A 305 -10.08 -2.04 -2.51
CA GLY A 305 -11.09 -1.60 -3.47
C GLY A 305 -12.02 -0.53 -2.90
N MET A 306 -12.47 -0.73 -1.65
CA MET A 306 -13.38 0.18 -0.95
C MET A 306 -12.68 1.45 -0.44
N GLU A 307 -11.41 1.38 -0.04
CA GLU A 307 -10.61 2.55 0.32
C GLU A 307 -10.54 3.56 -0.83
N GLN A 308 -10.36 3.07 -2.07
CA GLN A 308 -10.37 3.92 -3.25
C GLN A 308 -11.74 4.57 -3.51
N LEU A 309 -12.83 3.89 -3.15
CA LEU A 309 -14.20 4.41 -3.29
C LEU A 309 -14.43 5.66 -2.43
N ILE A 310 -13.74 5.81 -1.29
CA ILE A 310 -13.85 6.99 -0.40
C ILE A 310 -13.61 8.28 -1.20
N SER A 311 -12.55 8.29 -2.03
CA SER A 311 -12.22 9.45 -2.86
C SER A 311 -13.28 9.75 -3.93
N LEU A 312 -13.95 8.73 -4.46
CA LEU A 312 -15.03 8.90 -5.44
C LEU A 312 -16.31 9.40 -4.76
N VAL A 313 -16.65 8.89 -3.58
CA VAL A 313 -17.79 9.38 -2.78
C VAL A 313 -17.56 10.84 -2.39
N ALA A 314 -16.34 11.21 -1.98
CA ALA A 314 -15.98 12.58 -1.69
C ALA A 314 -16.25 13.51 -2.89
N ARG A 315 -15.91 13.10 -4.12
CA ARG A 315 -16.19 13.88 -5.34
C ARG A 315 -17.68 14.09 -5.62
N VAL A 316 -18.55 13.19 -5.15
CA VAL A 316 -20.00 13.32 -5.31
C VAL A 316 -20.58 14.24 -4.24
N VAL A 317 -20.12 14.10 -3.00
CA VAL A 317 -20.71 14.78 -1.83
C VAL A 317 -20.12 16.17 -1.59
N PHE A 318 -18.81 16.34 -1.73
CA PHE A 318 -18.11 17.58 -1.36
C PHE A 318 -18.47 18.81 -2.18
N PRO A 319 -18.74 18.74 -3.50
CA PRO A 319 -19.00 19.95 -4.28
C PRO A 319 -20.10 20.84 -3.70
N LYS A 320 -21.17 20.26 -3.15
CA LYS A 320 -22.26 20.99 -2.48
C LYS A 320 -21.76 21.77 -1.26
N TYR A 321 -21.00 21.12 -0.39
CA TYR A 321 -20.49 21.76 0.84
C TYR A 321 -19.40 22.79 0.54
N ILE A 322 -18.53 22.52 -0.42
CA ILE A 322 -17.50 23.47 -0.88
C ILE A 322 -18.16 24.70 -1.49
N TRP A 323 -19.24 24.51 -2.28
CA TRP A 323 -19.97 25.62 -2.87
C TRP A 323 -20.63 26.50 -1.79
N ILE A 324 -21.29 25.90 -0.80
CA ILE A 324 -21.86 26.62 0.35
C ILE A 324 -20.77 27.39 1.12
N LEU A 325 -19.63 26.74 1.39
CA LEU A 325 -18.52 27.36 2.11
C LEU A 325 -17.93 28.53 1.33
N SER A 326 -17.81 28.39 0.00
CA SER A 326 -17.27 29.41 -0.89
C SER A 326 -18.20 30.63 -0.99
N THR A 327 -19.51 30.42 -1.12
CA THR A 327 -20.48 31.53 -1.17
C THR A 327 -20.51 32.29 0.15
N CYS A 328 -20.50 31.59 1.29
CA CYS A 328 -20.35 32.24 2.60
C CYS A 328 -19.02 33.01 2.70
N SER A 329 -17.92 32.45 2.19
CA SER A 329 -16.60 33.09 2.24
C SER A 329 -16.55 34.39 1.46
N VAL A 330 -17.20 34.45 0.28
CA VAL A 330 -17.31 35.67 -0.52
C VAL A 330 -18.09 36.75 0.23
N VAL A 331 -19.21 36.40 0.86
CA VAL A 331 -20.01 37.35 1.65
C VAL A 331 -19.20 37.90 2.82
N VAL A 332 -18.51 37.04 3.58
CA VAL A 332 -17.65 37.46 4.69
C VAL A 332 -16.50 38.34 4.20
N LEU A 333 -15.90 38.03 3.06
CA LEU A 333 -14.84 38.85 2.45
C LEU A 333 -15.34 40.25 2.08
N VAL A 334 -16.51 40.35 1.44
CA VAL A 334 -17.11 41.65 1.07
C VAL A 334 -17.39 42.50 2.31
N LEU A 335 -17.95 41.90 3.37
CA LEU A 335 -18.17 42.57 4.64
C LEU A 335 -16.85 42.99 5.32
N ALA A 336 -15.83 42.14 5.25
CA ALA A 336 -14.51 42.43 5.80
C ALA A 336 -13.80 43.60 5.11
N LEU A 337 -13.96 43.71 3.79
CA LEU A 337 -13.41 44.82 3.00
C LEU A 337 -14.15 46.15 3.26
N ALA A 338 -15.45 46.10 3.53
CA ALA A 338 -16.24 47.28 3.87
C ALA A 338 -15.87 47.86 5.25
N ILE A 339 -15.49 47.00 6.20
CA ILE A 339 -15.19 47.37 7.59
C ILE A 339 -13.73 47.01 7.88
N LYS A 340 -12.80 47.95 7.63
CA LYS A 340 -11.32 47.78 7.65
C LYS A 340 -10.73 47.04 8.88
N TRP A 341 -11.44 46.95 10.01
CA TRP A 341 -11.02 46.23 11.22
C TRP A 341 -11.23 44.70 11.17
N ILE A 342 -11.91 44.16 10.16
CA ILE A 342 -12.34 42.74 10.12
C ILE A 342 -11.33 41.79 9.43
N VAL A 343 -10.26 42.31 8.81
CA VAL A 343 -9.29 41.47 8.06
C VAL A 343 -8.65 40.38 8.93
N SER A 344 -8.38 40.64 10.22
CA SER A 344 -7.88 39.61 11.16
C SER A 344 -8.92 38.52 11.47
N PHE A 345 -10.21 38.87 11.53
CA PHE A 345 -11.30 37.89 11.69
C PHE A 345 -11.54 37.06 10.43
N PHE A 346 -11.24 37.62 9.25
CA PHE A 346 -11.29 36.87 7.99
C PHE A 346 -10.28 35.71 7.98
N LEU A 347 -9.07 35.89 8.53
CA LEU A 347 -8.10 34.80 8.65
C LEU A 347 -8.60 33.70 9.60
N LEU A 348 -9.17 34.07 10.74
CA LEU A 348 -9.77 33.11 11.68
C LEU A 348 -10.94 32.35 11.05
N TYR A 349 -11.77 33.04 10.27
CA TYR A 349 -12.84 32.44 9.48
C TYR A 349 -12.29 31.43 8.45
N MET A 350 -11.24 31.78 7.70
CA MET A 350 -10.62 30.87 6.74
C MET A 350 -10.06 29.61 7.42
N ILE A 351 -9.45 29.75 8.60
CA ILE A 351 -9.00 28.62 9.42
C ILE A 351 -10.20 27.75 9.83
N ALA A 352 -11.29 28.37 10.29
CA ALA A 352 -12.51 27.64 10.65
C ALA A 352 -13.12 26.88 9.45
N CYS A 353 -13.11 27.48 8.26
CA CYS A 353 -13.52 26.83 7.02
C CYS A 353 -12.69 25.59 6.70
N VAL A 354 -11.37 25.66 6.85
CA VAL A 354 -10.47 24.50 6.67
C VAL A 354 -10.75 23.42 7.70
N VAL A 355 -10.94 23.79 8.97
CA VAL A 355 -11.28 22.83 10.05
C VAL A 355 -12.62 22.15 9.79
N LEU A 356 -13.64 22.91 9.37
CA LEU A 356 -14.95 22.36 9.01
C LEU A 356 -14.87 21.40 7.83
N ALA A 357 -14.10 21.75 6.78
CA ALA A 357 -13.88 20.87 5.63
C ALA A 357 -13.13 19.59 6.03
N ALA A 358 -12.11 19.69 6.89
CA ALA A 358 -11.38 18.54 7.41
C ALA A 358 -12.26 17.64 8.31
N SER A 359 -13.11 18.25 9.15
CA SER A 359 -14.09 17.53 9.97
C SER A 359 -15.11 16.80 9.10
N LEU A 360 -15.64 17.46 8.06
CA LEU A 360 -16.56 16.85 7.10
C LEU A 360 -15.92 15.64 6.40
N TYR A 361 -14.64 15.76 5.99
CA TYR A 361 -13.90 14.67 5.38
C TYR A 361 -13.69 13.52 6.35
N SER A 362 -13.34 13.82 7.60
CA SER A 362 -13.17 12.82 8.64
C SER A 362 -14.49 12.06 8.91
N MET A 363 -15.63 12.76 8.98
CA MET A 363 -16.95 12.12 9.13
C MET A 363 -17.30 11.20 7.95
N LEU A 364 -17.04 11.65 6.71
CA LEU A 364 -17.21 10.83 5.51
C LEU A 364 -16.31 9.58 5.57
N TYR A 365 -15.04 9.77 5.90
CA TYR A 365 -14.04 8.71 5.98
C TYR A 365 -14.45 7.64 7.00
N MET A 366 -14.88 8.06 8.20
CA MET A 366 -15.38 7.17 9.24
C MET A 366 -16.61 6.39 8.80
N GLU A 367 -17.57 7.02 8.11
CA GLU A 367 -18.77 6.32 7.63
C GLU A 367 -18.42 5.26 6.56
N CYS A 368 -17.48 5.56 5.65
CA CYS A 368 -16.99 4.57 4.70
C CYS A 368 -16.26 3.41 5.39
N TRP A 369 -15.42 3.69 6.39
CA TRP A 369 -14.73 2.66 7.16
C TRP A 369 -15.68 1.79 7.98
N ASN A 370 -16.69 2.38 8.61
CA ASN A 370 -17.73 1.63 9.31
C ASN A 370 -18.43 0.61 8.40
N PHE A 371 -18.66 0.97 7.13
CA PHE A 371 -19.20 0.04 6.14
C PHE A 371 -18.21 -1.10 5.80
N ILE A 372 -16.94 -0.78 5.61
CA ILE A 372 -15.87 -1.76 5.34
C ILE A 372 -15.76 -2.74 6.52
N ASP A 373 -15.63 -2.22 7.73
CA ASP A 373 -15.51 -2.99 8.97
C ASP A 373 -16.74 -3.88 9.19
N SER A 374 -17.94 -3.38 8.91
CA SER A 374 -19.16 -4.17 8.97
C SER A 374 -19.11 -5.37 8.02
N CYS A 375 -18.69 -5.19 6.76
CA CYS A 375 -18.54 -6.30 5.80
C CYS A 375 -17.45 -7.29 6.27
N LEU A 376 -16.33 -6.78 6.76
CA LEU A 376 -15.22 -7.59 7.28
C LEU A 376 -15.57 -8.35 8.56
N ALA A 377 -16.48 -7.84 9.38
CA ALA A 377 -16.93 -8.47 10.61
C ALA A 377 -18.10 -9.44 10.40
N THR A 378 -18.83 -9.30 9.28
CA THR A 378 -19.99 -10.13 8.93
C THR A 378 -19.65 -11.15 7.85
N ASP A 379 -20.03 -10.90 6.60
CA ASP A 379 -19.98 -11.89 5.52
C ASP A 379 -18.55 -12.25 5.07
N LEU A 380 -17.60 -11.34 5.22
CA LEU A 380 -16.19 -11.59 4.88
C LEU A 380 -15.36 -12.09 6.07
N LYS A 381 -15.96 -12.23 7.27
CA LYS A 381 -15.30 -12.90 8.40
C LYS A 381 -15.23 -14.41 8.17
N ASP A 382 -16.30 -14.96 7.62
CA ASP A 382 -16.46 -16.39 7.34
C ASP A 382 -17.17 -16.57 6.00
N ILE A 383 -16.39 -16.45 4.92
CA ILE A 383 -16.88 -16.55 3.54
C ILE A 383 -17.45 -17.96 3.27
N ASP A 384 -16.85 -18.99 3.86
CA ASP A 384 -17.29 -20.37 3.68
C ASP A 384 -18.73 -20.54 4.20
N ARG A 385 -18.98 -20.09 5.44
CA ARG A 385 -20.33 -20.12 6.02
C ARG A 385 -21.33 -19.26 5.25
N CYS A 386 -20.94 -18.08 4.77
CA CYS A 386 -21.88 -17.15 4.14
C CYS A 386 -22.16 -17.44 2.66
N TYR A 387 -21.18 -17.95 1.92
CA TYR A 387 -21.25 -18.08 0.46
C TYR A 387 -21.03 -19.51 -0.04
N MET A 388 -20.60 -20.47 0.80
CA MET A 388 -20.30 -21.84 0.36
C MET A 388 -21.16 -22.90 1.08
N SER A 389 -21.93 -22.52 2.10
CA SER A 389 -22.74 -23.43 2.93
C SER A 389 -24.00 -23.97 2.25
N SER A 390 -24.52 -23.27 1.24
CA SER A 390 -25.72 -23.65 0.48
C SER A 390 -25.35 -23.89 -0.97
N GLU A 391 -25.99 -24.87 -1.61
CA GLU A 391 -25.80 -25.18 -3.04
C GLU A 391 -26.15 -23.99 -3.95
N ASN A 392 -27.05 -23.12 -3.48
CA ASN A 392 -27.54 -21.92 -4.17
C ASN A 392 -26.65 -20.68 -3.97
N CYS A 393 -25.62 -20.77 -3.13
CA CYS A 393 -24.68 -19.71 -2.86
C CYS A 393 -23.28 -20.10 -3.39
N ARG A 394 -22.52 -19.12 -3.87
CA ARG A 394 -21.13 -19.37 -4.27
C ARG A 394 -20.28 -18.11 -4.27
N MET A 395 -19.03 -18.25 -3.85
CA MET A 395 -17.99 -17.24 -4.04
C MET A 395 -16.94 -17.74 -5.04
N TRP A 396 -16.57 -16.89 -5.98
CA TRP A 396 -15.46 -17.12 -6.90
C TRP A 396 -14.33 -16.14 -6.66
N VAL A 397 -13.13 -16.62 -6.95
CA VAL A 397 -11.92 -15.81 -7.01
C VAL A 397 -11.32 -15.89 -8.40
N ALA A 398 -10.74 -14.76 -8.83
CA ALA A 398 -9.93 -14.69 -10.03
C ALA A 398 -8.47 -14.82 -9.63
N GLU A 399 -7.80 -15.85 -10.16
CA GLU A 399 -6.39 -16.09 -9.94
C GLU A 399 -5.60 -15.67 -11.19
N TRP A 400 -4.55 -14.89 -10.97
CA TRP A 400 -3.62 -14.49 -12.01
C TRP A 400 -2.19 -14.58 -11.47
N ASN A 401 -1.30 -15.28 -12.19
CA ASN A 401 0.06 -15.60 -11.73
C ASN A 401 0.09 -16.28 -10.34
N GLY A 402 -0.90 -17.12 -10.04
CA GLY A 402 -1.03 -17.78 -8.76
C GLY A 402 -1.60 -16.89 -7.65
N GLU A 403 -1.80 -15.59 -7.85
CA GLU A 403 -2.34 -14.70 -6.83
C GLU A 403 -3.82 -14.44 -7.03
N VAL A 404 -4.58 -14.37 -5.94
CA VAL A 404 -5.97 -13.92 -6.01
C VAL A 404 -5.96 -12.43 -6.31
N VAL A 405 -6.60 -12.04 -7.40
CA VAL A 405 -6.63 -10.65 -7.92
C VAL A 405 -8.04 -10.11 -8.08
N GLY A 406 -9.07 -10.92 -7.80
CA GLY A 406 -10.46 -10.48 -7.77
C GLY A 406 -11.37 -11.50 -7.14
N MET A 407 -12.59 -11.07 -6.79
CA MET A 407 -13.60 -11.89 -6.14
C MET A 407 -15.01 -11.44 -6.55
N VAL A 408 -15.96 -12.36 -6.49
CA VAL A 408 -17.40 -12.08 -6.58
C VAL A 408 -18.19 -13.16 -5.84
N GLY A 409 -19.21 -12.74 -5.08
CA GLY A 409 -20.14 -13.63 -4.40
C GLY A 409 -21.52 -13.60 -5.03
N LEU A 410 -22.21 -14.73 -5.00
CA LEU A 410 -23.62 -14.89 -5.27
C LEU A 410 -24.30 -15.47 -4.03
N ILE A 411 -25.40 -14.85 -3.60
CA ILE A 411 -26.16 -15.29 -2.44
C ILE A 411 -27.65 -15.37 -2.76
N HIS A 412 -28.29 -16.43 -2.30
CA HIS A 412 -29.74 -16.55 -2.22
C HIS A 412 -30.12 -16.72 -0.74
N LYS A 413 -30.93 -15.81 -0.22
CA LYS A 413 -31.47 -15.88 1.15
C LYS A 413 -32.95 -16.18 1.08
N GLU A 414 -33.51 -16.80 2.11
CA GLU A 414 -34.96 -17.05 2.23
C GLU A 414 -35.80 -15.76 2.14
N SER A 415 -35.21 -14.61 2.51
CA SER A 415 -35.84 -13.30 2.35
C SER A 415 -35.95 -12.83 0.90
N HIS A 416 -35.26 -13.46 -0.04
CA HIS A 416 -35.38 -13.17 -1.46
C HIS A 416 -36.56 -13.94 -2.05
N LYS A 417 -37.19 -13.36 -3.08
CA LYS A 417 -38.23 -14.09 -3.83
C LYS A 417 -37.63 -15.38 -4.41
N PRO A 418 -38.42 -16.48 -4.50
CA PRO A 418 -37.99 -17.69 -5.17
C PRO A 418 -37.44 -17.39 -6.57
N GLY A 419 -36.31 -18.00 -6.92
CA GLY A 419 -35.66 -17.78 -8.22
C GLY A 419 -34.88 -16.46 -8.36
N VAL A 420 -34.67 -15.70 -7.27
CA VAL A 420 -33.87 -14.46 -7.28
C VAL A 420 -32.57 -14.61 -6.48
N ALA A 421 -31.43 -14.37 -7.10
CA ALA A 421 -30.12 -14.35 -6.43
C ALA A 421 -29.47 -12.97 -6.48
N GLU A 422 -28.68 -12.63 -5.46
CA GLU A 422 -28.00 -11.34 -5.34
C GLU A 422 -26.50 -11.48 -5.58
N LEU A 423 -25.96 -10.67 -6.49
CA LEU A 423 -24.53 -10.52 -6.69
C LEU A 423 -23.98 -9.55 -5.64
N GLN A 424 -22.96 -10.00 -4.91
CA GLN A 424 -22.29 -9.23 -3.87
C GLN A 424 -20.77 -9.25 -4.02
N ARG A 425 -20.12 -8.27 -3.36
CA ARG A 425 -18.66 -8.22 -3.14
C ARG A 425 -17.79 -8.30 -4.39
N MET A 426 -18.30 -7.93 -5.57
CA MET A 426 -17.48 -7.85 -6.78
C MET A 426 -16.34 -6.84 -6.60
N SER A 427 -15.11 -7.34 -6.54
CA SER A 427 -13.90 -6.53 -6.37
C SER A 427 -12.78 -7.07 -7.23
N VAL A 428 -11.99 -6.18 -7.83
CA VAL A 428 -10.78 -6.52 -8.58
C VAL A 428 -9.66 -5.61 -8.11
N SER A 429 -8.52 -6.23 -7.81
CA SER A 429 -7.28 -5.55 -7.44
C SER A 429 -7.00 -4.41 -8.42
N PRO A 430 -6.71 -3.17 -7.93
CA PRO A 430 -6.46 -2.02 -8.79
C PRO A 430 -5.42 -2.27 -9.87
N ALA A 431 -4.40 -3.07 -9.54
CA ALA A 431 -3.32 -3.49 -10.42
C ALA A 431 -3.78 -4.29 -11.64
N CYS A 432 -4.88 -5.04 -11.50
CA CYS A 432 -5.36 -5.99 -12.50
C CYS A 432 -6.68 -5.54 -13.15
N ARG A 433 -7.08 -4.28 -12.94
CA ARG A 433 -8.25 -3.69 -13.59
C ARG A 433 -7.99 -3.52 -15.08
N ARG A 434 -9.07 -3.43 -15.86
CA ARG A 434 -9.05 -3.30 -17.33
C ARG A 434 -8.48 -4.51 -18.08
N MET A 435 -8.09 -5.59 -17.40
CA MET A 435 -7.68 -6.87 -17.99
C MET A 435 -8.86 -7.81 -18.29
N GLY A 436 -10.11 -7.36 -18.11
CA GLY A 436 -11.30 -8.20 -18.32
C GLY A 436 -11.60 -9.18 -17.18
N ILE A 437 -10.98 -9.05 -16.01
CA ILE A 437 -11.19 -9.96 -14.86
C ILE A 437 -12.63 -9.92 -14.34
N ALA A 438 -13.16 -8.72 -14.09
CA ALA A 438 -14.54 -8.57 -13.64
C ALA A 438 -15.54 -9.14 -14.65
N LYS A 439 -15.21 -9.08 -15.94
CA LYS A 439 -15.98 -9.69 -17.03
C LYS A 439 -16.02 -11.22 -16.84
N LYS A 440 -14.85 -11.86 -16.74
CA LYS A 440 -14.74 -13.32 -16.52
C LYS A 440 -15.44 -13.80 -15.23
N LEU A 441 -15.29 -13.05 -14.14
CA LEU A 441 -15.99 -13.33 -12.88
C LEU A 441 -17.52 -13.26 -13.04
N LEU A 442 -18.01 -12.26 -13.76
CA LEU A 442 -19.44 -12.09 -14.00
C LEU A 442 -19.99 -13.17 -14.94
N ASP A 443 -19.23 -13.55 -15.99
CA ASP A 443 -19.60 -14.64 -16.90
C ASP A 443 -19.80 -15.95 -16.14
N GLU A 444 -18.86 -16.31 -15.25
CA GLU A 444 -18.94 -17.53 -14.44
C GLU A 444 -20.11 -17.48 -13.44
N LEU A 445 -20.35 -16.32 -12.81
CA LEU A 445 -21.48 -16.14 -11.89
C LEU A 445 -22.83 -16.28 -12.61
N ILE A 446 -22.98 -15.66 -13.78
CA ILE A 446 -24.21 -15.75 -14.58
C ILE A 446 -24.45 -17.18 -15.05
N LYS A 447 -23.39 -17.86 -15.53
CA LYS A 447 -23.47 -19.26 -15.92
C LYS A 447 -23.97 -20.13 -14.77
N PHE A 448 -23.36 -20.01 -13.60
CA PHE A 448 -23.80 -20.74 -12.42
C PHE A 448 -25.23 -20.40 -12.02
N ALA A 449 -25.64 -19.14 -12.12
CA ALA A 449 -27.00 -18.76 -11.77
C ALA A 449 -28.04 -19.40 -12.70
N LYS A 450 -27.73 -19.54 -13.99
CA LYS A 450 -28.55 -20.29 -14.95
C LYS A 450 -28.57 -21.79 -14.65
N ASP A 451 -27.42 -22.36 -14.30
CA ASP A 451 -27.31 -23.79 -13.94
C ASP A 451 -28.14 -24.12 -12.68
N GLN A 452 -28.26 -23.17 -11.75
CA GLN A 452 -29.13 -23.27 -10.56
C GLN A 452 -30.59 -22.82 -10.82
N GLN A 453 -30.97 -22.59 -12.09
CA GLN A 453 -32.32 -22.21 -12.50
C GLN A 453 -32.85 -20.92 -11.85
N PHE A 454 -31.97 -19.99 -11.49
CA PHE A 454 -32.41 -18.66 -11.11
C PHE A 454 -33.02 -17.95 -12.32
N GLN A 455 -34.11 -17.24 -12.08
CA GLN A 455 -34.81 -16.45 -13.10
C GLN A 455 -34.24 -15.03 -13.17
N LYS A 456 -33.70 -14.53 -12.04
CA LYS A 456 -33.29 -13.13 -11.90
C LYS A 456 -32.05 -12.99 -11.04
N LEU A 457 -31.15 -12.11 -11.48
CA LEU A 457 -30.06 -11.57 -10.68
C LEU A 457 -30.33 -10.14 -10.26
N VAL A 458 -30.05 -9.83 -9.00
CA VAL A 458 -30.13 -8.47 -8.46
C VAL A 458 -28.78 -8.04 -7.90
N LEU A 459 -28.50 -6.74 -7.91
CA LEU A 459 -27.33 -6.18 -7.22
C LEU A 459 -27.60 -4.76 -6.77
N THR A 460 -26.92 -4.36 -5.70
CA THR A 460 -26.93 -2.99 -5.20
C THR A 460 -25.53 -2.38 -5.31
N THR A 461 -25.44 -1.17 -5.84
CA THR A 461 -24.18 -0.42 -5.93
C THR A 461 -24.41 1.07 -5.66
N THR A 462 -23.36 1.83 -5.35
CA THR A 462 -23.48 3.28 -5.16
C THR A 462 -23.20 4.02 -6.47
N SER A 463 -23.84 5.18 -6.66
CA SER A 463 -23.65 6.06 -7.82
C SER A 463 -22.19 6.49 -8.05
N ALA A 464 -21.35 6.46 -7.00
CA ALA A 464 -19.91 6.70 -7.09
C ALA A 464 -19.15 5.57 -7.82
N GLN A 465 -19.69 4.35 -7.91
CA GLN A 465 -19.03 3.18 -8.53
C GLN A 465 -19.21 3.13 -10.06
N THR A 466 -18.84 4.21 -10.75
CA THR A 466 -19.04 4.36 -12.20
C THR A 466 -18.48 3.18 -13.04
N PRO A 467 -17.29 2.62 -12.75
CA PRO A 467 -16.78 1.48 -13.51
C PRO A 467 -17.65 0.23 -13.42
N ALA A 468 -18.17 -0.09 -12.21
CA ALA A 468 -19.04 -1.23 -12.00
C ALA A 468 -20.40 -1.04 -12.68
N ILE A 469 -21.00 0.16 -12.56
CA ILE A 469 -22.26 0.51 -13.24
C ILE A 469 -22.16 0.31 -14.76
N ARG A 470 -21.06 0.74 -15.38
CA ARG A 470 -20.84 0.56 -16.82
C ARG A 470 -20.71 -0.92 -17.20
N LEU A 471 -20.05 -1.72 -16.37
CA LEU A 471 -19.93 -3.17 -16.57
C LEU A 471 -21.32 -3.82 -16.52
N TYR A 472 -22.09 -3.58 -15.46
CA TYR A 472 -23.41 -4.20 -15.29
C TYR A 472 -24.37 -3.82 -16.43
N LYS A 473 -24.44 -2.54 -16.81
CA LYS A 473 -25.26 -2.10 -17.95
C LYS A 473 -24.88 -2.81 -19.25
N LYS A 474 -23.58 -3.04 -19.49
CA LYS A 474 -23.10 -3.76 -20.68
C LYS A 474 -23.55 -5.23 -20.70
N TYR A 475 -23.75 -5.83 -19.53
CA TYR A 475 -24.29 -7.18 -19.36
C TYR A 475 -25.81 -7.26 -19.43
N GLY A 476 -26.49 -6.13 -19.64
CA GLY A 476 -27.95 -6.08 -19.72
C GLY A 476 -28.65 -5.82 -18.39
N PHE A 477 -27.92 -5.58 -17.29
CA PHE A 477 -28.54 -5.19 -16.03
C PHE A 477 -29.26 -3.83 -16.20
N GLN A 478 -30.54 -3.81 -15.84
CA GLN A 478 -31.39 -2.63 -15.89
C GLN A 478 -31.51 -2.00 -14.50
N LEU A 479 -31.36 -0.67 -14.44
CA LEU A 479 -31.60 0.07 -13.20
C LEU A 479 -33.11 0.07 -12.92
N ARG A 480 -33.53 -0.52 -11.81
CA ARG A 480 -34.95 -0.53 -11.39
C ARG A 480 -35.26 0.57 -10.41
N THR A 481 -34.37 0.78 -9.43
CA THR A 481 -34.63 1.72 -8.34
C THR A 481 -33.36 2.48 -7.99
N SER A 482 -33.54 3.75 -7.63
CA SER A 482 -32.50 4.63 -7.14
C SER A 482 -32.97 5.29 -5.87
N ILE A 483 -32.35 4.97 -4.74
CA ILE A 483 -32.72 5.48 -3.42
C ILE A 483 -31.56 6.34 -2.89
N PRO A 484 -31.81 7.49 -2.25
CA PRO A 484 -30.75 8.24 -1.56
C PRO A 484 -30.06 7.39 -0.49
N TYR A 485 -28.77 7.61 -0.25
CA TYR A 485 -28.08 6.99 0.87
C TYR A 485 -28.75 7.42 2.19
N PRO A 486 -29.01 6.51 3.13
CA PRO A 486 -29.85 6.78 4.30
C PRO A 486 -29.28 7.87 5.24
N LYS A 487 -27.95 8.03 5.26
CA LYS A 487 -27.30 9.10 6.02
C LYS A 487 -27.48 10.44 5.33
N LYS A 488 -28.03 11.43 6.05
CA LYS A 488 -28.25 12.80 5.56
C LYS A 488 -26.99 13.46 4.96
N LEU A 489 -25.82 13.18 5.53
CA LEU A 489 -24.53 13.67 5.02
C LEU A 489 -24.20 13.19 3.61
N LEU A 490 -24.71 12.01 3.25
CA LEU A 490 -24.45 11.32 1.98
C LEU A 490 -25.69 11.31 1.08
N SER A 491 -26.69 12.18 1.32
CA SER A 491 -27.96 12.17 0.58
C SER A 491 -27.79 12.27 -0.94
N ASP A 492 -26.71 12.93 -1.39
CA ASP A 492 -26.40 13.11 -2.80
C ASP A 492 -25.80 11.83 -3.43
N LEU A 493 -25.29 10.91 -2.60
CA LEU A 493 -24.92 9.56 -3.00
C LEU A 493 -26.20 8.72 -3.13
N LYS A 494 -26.46 8.21 -4.33
CA LYS A 494 -27.59 7.30 -4.60
C LYS A 494 -27.17 5.84 -4.52
N HIS A 495 -27.96 4.99 -3.90
CA HIS A 495 -27.94 3.53 -4.06
C HIS A 495 -28.76 3.15 -5.30
N TYR A 496 -28.13 2.38 -6.18
CA TYR A 496 -28.73 1.86 -7.39
C TYR A 496 -28.96 0.36 -7.24
N CYS A 497 -30.21 -0.05 -7.43
CA CYS A 497 -30.61 -1.45 -7.52
C CYS A 497 -30.79 -1.83 -8.99
N PHE A 498 -29.97 -2.78 -9.43
CA PHE A 498 -29.99 -3.30 -10.78
C PHE A 498 -30.56 -4.71 -10.80
N GLU A 499 -31.26 -5.04 -11.88
CA GLU A 499 -31.80 -6.38 -12.12
C GLU A 499 -31.39 -6.88 -13.52
N LEU A 500 -31.16 -8.18 -13.63
CA LEU A 500 -30.96 -8.90 -14.89
C LEU A 500 -31.88 -10.13 -14.89
N GLU A 501 -32.72 -10.26 -15.91
CA GLU A 501 -33.45 -11.50 -16.18
C GLU A 501 -32.49 -12.48 -16.90
N LEU A 502 -32.47 -13.75 -16.46
CA LEU A 502 -31.48 -14.76 -16.87
C LEU A 502 -31.87 -15.58 -18.10
#